data_AF-A0A9Q4CL82-F1
#
_entry.id   AF-A0A9Q4CL82-F1
#
_cell.length_a   1.000
_cell.length_b   1.000
_cell.length_c   1.000
_cell.angle_alpha   90.00
_cell.angle_beta   90.00
_cell.angle_gamma   90.00
#
_symmetry.space_group_name_H-M   'P 1'
#
loop_
_entity.id
_entity.type
_entity.pdbx_description
1 polymer ?
#
loop_
_entity_poly.entity_id
_entity_poly.type
_entity_poly.pdbx_seq_one_letter_code
_entity_poly.pdbx_strand_id
1 'polypeptide(L)'
;MTPVATSGWDNRTFHLGEEMLIRLPSSPDYAGQVLKEQLWLPRLATGLKIQIPVPLGTGKPSERFPLPWSVYRWIPGETVAAHPPADKVVFARDLADFLTAFQSMDGTGDPARDLVIARTFFDRESRDIFFERLRCNAGTRARAMARALWKALIISAAPQNTNVTEAGQAARTLEQIIADAGQ
;
A
#
# COMPACT_ATOMS: atom_id res chain seq x y z
N MET A 1 -17.95 19.46 -0.89
CA MET A 1 -16.93 18.47 -1.27
C MET A 1 -15.59 19.18 -1.32
N THR A 2 -14.59 18.70 -0.58
CA THR A 2 -13.27 19.34 -0.47
C THR A 2 -12.18 18.31 -0.77
N PRO A 3 -11.04 18.68 -1.40
CA PRO A 3 -9.95 17.74 -1.64
C PRO A 3 -9.40 17.17 -0.32
N VAL A 4 -8.97 15.92 -0.33
CA VAL A 4 -8.16 15.38 0.77
C VAL A 4 -6.78 16.03 0.78
N ALA A 5 -6.12 16.09 1.94
CA ALA A 5 -4.79 16.69 2.08
C ALA A 5 -3.73 16.02 1.20
N THR A 6 -3.85 14.71 0.95
CA THR A 6 -2.93 13.95 0.10
C THR A 6 -3.71 13.03 -0.84
N SER A 7 -3.69 13.35 -2.14
CA SER A 7 -4.34 12.53 -3.15
C SER A 7 -3.35 11.55 -3.79
N GLY A 8 -3.80 10.33 -4.05
CA GLY A 8 -3.02 9.34 -4.78
C GLY A 8 -2.97 9.61 -6.30
N TRP A 9 -2.21 8.77 -7.00
CA TRP A 9 -2.04 8.81 -8.45
C TRP A 9 -3.30 8.34 -9.19
N ASP A 10 -3.83 7.18 -8.79
CA ASP A 10 -4.91 6.47 -9.49
C ASP A 10 -6.28 7.14 -9.35
N ASN A 11 -6.47 7.91 -8.28
CA ASN A 11 -7.75 8.53 -7.95
C ASN A 11 -7.57 9.99 -7.51
N ARG A 12 -8.47 10.86 -7.96
CA ARG A 12 -8.75 12.15 -7.32
C ARG A 12 -9.76 11.90 -6.21
N THR A 13 -9.37 12.21 -4.98
CA THR A 13 -10.16 11.90 -3.78
C THR A 13 -10.62 13.17 -3.08
N PHE A 14 -11.88 13.18 -2.66
CA PHE A 14 -12.49 14.33 -1.98
C PHE A 14 -13.31 13.86 -0.78
N HIS A 15 -13.39 14.68 0.26
CA HIS A 15 -14.36 14.54 1.33
C HIS A 15 -15.78 14.83 0.83
N LEU A 16 -16.72 13.94 1.15
CA LEU A 16 -18.14 14.06 0.91
C LEU A 16 -18.85 14.16 2.26
N GLY A 17 -19.05 15.39 2.74
CA GLY A 17 -19.41 15.60 4.16
C GLY A 17 -18.24 15.26 5.07
N GLU A 18 -18.53 14.95 6.33
CA GLU A 18 -17.50 14.72 7.37
C GLU A 18 -17.04 13.25 7.42
N GLU A 19 -17.90 12.31 7.03
CA GLU A 19 -17.70 10.87 7.29
C GLU A 19 -17.42 10.04 6.04
N MET A 20 -17.35 10.66 4.86
CA MET A 20 -17.22 9.92 3.60
C MET A 20 -16.18 10.53 2.67
N LEU A 21 -15.68 9.68 1.78
CA LEU A 21 -14.84 10.03 0.65
C LEU A 21 -15.54 9.68 -0.65
N ILE A 22 -15.33 10.49 -1.68
CA ILE A 22 -15.57 10.12 -3.08
C ILE A 22 -14.22 9.96 -3.79
N ARG A 23 -14.04 8.83 -4.48
CA ARG A 23 -12.85 8.50 -5.28
C ARG A 23 -13.22 8.42 -6.75
N LEU A 24 -12.65 9.35 -7.51
CA LEU A 24 -12.84 9.48 -8.96
C LEU A 24 -11.56 8.97 -9.65
N PRO A 25 -11.60 7.96 -10.53
CA PRO A 25 -10.44 7.53 -11.28
C PRO A 25 -9.78 8.69 -12.04
N SER A 26 -8.46 8.78 -12.00
CA SER A 26 -7.71 9.85 -12.66
C SER A 26 -7.53 9.63 -14.17
N SER A 27 -7.73 8.40 -14.65
CA SER A 27 -7.73 8.03 -16.07
C SER A 27 -8.59 6.78 -16.32
N PRO A 28 -8.95 6.49 -17.58
CA PRO A 28 -9.68 5.26 -17.93
C PRO A 28 -8.96 3.96 -17.51
N ASP A 29 -7.63 3.95 -17.49
CA ASP A 29 -6.83 2.77 -17.10
C ASP A 29 -7.09 2.36 -15.64
N TYR A 30 -7.46 3.32 -14.80
CA TYR A 30 -7.79 3.09 -13.39
C TYR A 30 -9.26 2.77 -13.14
N ALA A 31 -10.14 2.90 -14.13
CA ALA A 31 -11.58 2.66 -13.96
C ALA A 31 -11.89 1.23 -13.52
N GLY A 32 -11.11 0.24 -13.98
CA GLY A 32 -11.26 -1.16 -13.58
C GLY A 32 -11.02 -1.41 -12.09
N GLN A 33 -10.25 -0.55 -11.41
CA GLN A 33 -9.99 -0.68 -9.98
C GLN A 33 -11.26 -0.48 -9.14
N VAL A 34 -12.19 0.36 -9.59
CA VAL A 34 -13.46 0.60 -8.90
C VAL A 34 -14.23 -0.70 -8.72
N LEU A 35 -14.39 -1.48 -9.80
CA LEU A 35 -15.10 -2.75 -9.74
C LEU A 35 -14.39 -3.78 -8.86
N LYS A 36 -13.05 -3.82 -8.92
CA LYS A 36 -12.23 -4.72 -8.09
C LYS A 36 -12.40 -4.41 -6.61
N GLU A 37 -12.30 -3.14 -6.22
CA GLU A 37 -12.44 -2.71 -4.83
C GLU A 37 -13.86 -2.97 -4.30
N GLN A 38 -14.90 -2.69 -5.09
CA GLN A 38 -16.31 -2.97 -4.76
C GLN A 38 -16.58 -4.46 -4.52
N LEU A 39 -15.89 -5.33 -5.27
CA LEU A 39 -15.99 -6.76 -5.12
C LEU A 39 -15.24 -7.26 -3.87
N TRP A 40 -13.96 -6.88 -3.73
CA TRP A 40 -13.08 -7.54 -2.76
C TRP A 40 -13.13 -6.92 -1.37
N LEU A 41 -13.22 -5.59 -1.23
CA LEU A 41 -13.12 -4.95 0.09
C LEU A 41 -14.21 -5.41 1.07
N PRO A 42 -15.50 -5.53 0.70
CA PRO A 42 -16.50 -6.05 1.62
C PRO A 42 -16.23 -7.49 2.07
N ARG A 43 -15.65 -8.33 1.19
CA ARG A 43 -15.26 -9.71 1.53
C ARG A 43 -14.04 -9.76 2.43
N LEU A 44 -13.07 -8.88 2.21
CA LEU A 44 -11.88 -8.77 3.05
C LEU A 44 -12.24 -8.27 4.45
N ALA A 45 -13.17 -7.32 4.55
CA ALA A 45 -13.61 -6.72 5.80
C ALA A 45 -14.26 -7.72 6.78
N THR A 46 -14.77 -8.87 6.31
CA THR A 46 -15.36 -9.89 7.19
C THR A 46 -14.29 -10.72 7.93
N GLY A 47 -13.08 -10.82 7.38
CA GLY A 47 -12.00 -11.64 7.94
C GLY A 47 -10.92 -10.84 8.66
N LEU A 48 -10.82 -9.52 8.39
CA LEU A 48 -9.77 -8.67 8.95
C LEU A 48 -10.24 -7.96 10.23
N LYS A 49 -9.38 -7.99 11.26
CA LYS A 49 -9.67 -7.37 12.56
C LYS A 49 -9.46 -5.85 12.56
N ILE A 50 -8.69 -5.34 11.62
CA ILE A 50 -8.42 -3.90 11.49
C ILE A 50 -9.43 -3.25 10.54
N GLN A 51 -9.68 -1.96 10.74
CA GLN A 51 -10.50 -1.19 9.82
C GLN A 51 -9.80 -1.09 8.47
N ILE A 52 -10.52 -1.46 7.41
CA ILE A 52 -10.13 -1.26 6.02
C ILE A 52 -11.18 -0.41 5.30
N PRO A 53 -10.85 0.23 4.17
CA PRO A 53 -11.85 0.93 3.38
C PRO A 53 -12.97 -0.01 2.96
N VAL A 54 -14.22 0.35 3.25
CA VAL A 54 -15.40 -0.37 2.77
C VAL A 54 -16.19 0.58 1.87
N PRO A 55 -16.41 0.22 0.59
CA PRO A 55 -17.23 1.02 -0.30
C PRO A 55 -18.68 1.08 0.19
N LEU A 56 -19.25 2.28 0.20
CA LEU A 56 -20.65 2.54 0.55
C LEU A 56 -21.56 2.55 -0.69
N GLY A 57 -20.98 2.84 -1.86
CA GLY A 57 -21.71 2.85 -3.11
C GLY A 57 -20.83 3.10 -4.32
N THR A 58 -21.38 2.82 -5.50
CA THR A 58 -20.75 3.01 -6.80
C THR A 58 -21.58 3.98 -7.61
N GLY A 59 -20.94 5.01 -8.14
CA GLY A 59 -21.55 5.88 -9.13
C GLY A 59 -21.36 5.37 -10.54
N LYS A 60 -22.37 5.63 -11.38
CA LYS A 60 -22.34 5.27 -12.81
C LYS A 60 -21.73 6.40 -13.64
N PRO A 61 -21.09 6.06 -14.78
CA PRO A 61 -20.76 7.03 -15.82
C PRO A 61 -21.94 7.95 -16.17
N SER A 62 -21.62 9.21 -16.45
CA SER A 62 -22.57 10.23 -16.90
C SER A 62 -21.87 11.23 -17.83
N GLU A 63 -22.64 12.14 -18.44
CA GLU A 63 -22.08 13.24 -19.24
C GLU A 63 -21.09 14.11 -18.46
N ARG A 64 -21.27 14.24 -17.13
CA ARG A 64 -20.40 15.05 -16.26
C ARG A 64 -19.13 14.32 -15.84
N PHE A 65 -19.16 12.99 -15.81
CA PHE A 65 -17.99 12.18 -15.49
C PHE A 65 -18.15 10.78 -16.11
N PRO A 66 -17.32 10.42 -17.11
CA PRO A 66 -17.57 9.26 -17.97
C PRO A 66 -17.09 7.92 -17.38
N LEU A 67 -16.49 7.92 -16.19
CA LEU A 67 -15.94 6.72 -15.56
C LEU A 67 -16.77 6.30 -14.34
N PRO A 68 -16.80 5.00 -13.98
CA PRO A 68 -17.33 4.58 -12.69
C PRO A 68 -16.53 5.21 -11.55
N TRP A 69 -17.16 5.43 -10.42
CA TRP A 69 -16.52 6.01 -9.23
C TRP A 69 -17.12 5.42 -7.96
N SER A 70 -16.48 5.62 -6.82
CA SER A 70 -16.90 5.01 -5.55
C SER A 70 -17.01 6.03 -4.42
N VAL A 71 -17.95 5.77 -3.52
CA VAL A 71 -18.05 6.41 -2.21
C VAL A 71 -17.55 5.44 -1.16
N TYR A 72 -16.74 5.92 -0.22
CA TYR A 72 -16.19 5.16 0.89
C TYR A 72 -16.53 5.84 2.21
N ARG A 73 -16.54 5.07 3.30
CA ARG A 73 -16.46 5.65 4.64
C ARG A 73 -15.06 6.24 4.87
N TRP A 74 -14.99 7.41 5.48
CA TRP A 74 -13.74 7.99 5.95
C TRP A 74 -13.23 7.20 7.16
N ILE A 75 -11.95 6.84 7.15
CA ILE A 75 -11.28 6.21 8.29
C ILE A 75 -10.41 7.30 8.93
N PRO A 76 -10.75 7.77 10.14
CA PRO A 76 -9.94 8.74 10.84
C PRO A 76 -8.55 8.20 11.12
N GLY A 77 -7.52 9.01 10.89
CA GLY A 77 -6.14 8.66 11.20
C GLY A 77 -5.15 9.40 10.32
N GLU A 78 -3.88 9.22 10.66
CA GLU A 78 -2.75 9.75 9.89
C GLU A 78 -2.02 8.61 9.19
N THR A 79 -1.40 8.93 8.05
CA THR A 79 -0.61 7.93 7.32
C THR A 79 0.74 7.72 7.99
N VAL A 80 1.27 6.49 7.93
CA VAL A 80 2.63 6.15 8.40
C VAL A 80 3.71 7.01 7.73
N ALA A 81 3.49 7.45 6.49
CA ALA A 81 4.43 8.33 5.80
C ALA A 81 4.48 9.74 6.41
N ALA A 82 3.34 10.27 6.85
CA ALA A 82 3.26 11.59 7.49
C ALA A 82 3.64 11.52 8.97
N HIS A 83 3.29 10.43 9.66
CA HIS A 83 3.56 10.22 11.08
C HIS A 83 4.14 8.81 11.30
N PRO A 84 5.46 8.62 11.11
CA PRO A 84 6.09 7.33 11.32
C PRO A 84 5.95 6.85 12.77
N PRO A 85 5.70 5.55 13.02
CA PRO A 85 5.64 5.01 14.36
C PRO A 85 6.98 5.18 15.08
N ALA A 86 6.91 5.58 16.35
CA ALA A 86 8.09 5.70 17.21
C ALA A 86 8.75 4.32 17.44
N ASP A 87 7.93 3.27 17.59
CA ASP A 87 8.39 1.89 17.72
C ASP A 87 8.08 1.09 16.44
N LYS A 88 9.11 0.91 15.62
CA LYS A 88 9.01 0.14 14.38
C LYS A 88 8.92 -1.37 14.61
N VAL A 89 9.35 -1.87 15.77
CA VAL A 89 9.25 -3.29 16.12
C VAL A 89 7.79 -3.66 16.41
N VAL A 90 7.07 -2.83 17.16
CA VAL A 90 5.62 -2.99 17.36
C VAL A 90 4.90 -2.92 16.03
N PHE A 91 5.17 -1.90 15.21
CA PHE A 91 4.55 -1.77 13.90
C PHE A 91 4.85 -2.96 12.97
N ALA A 92 6.07 -3.49 13.00
CA ALA A 92 6.45 -4.70 12.26
C ALA A 92 5.63 -5.93 12.68
N ARG A 93 5.39 -6.11 13.98
CA ARG A 93 4.55 -7.21 14.49
C ARG A 93 3.10 -7.06 14.05
N ASP A 94 2.53 -5.87 14.21
CA ASP A 94 1.13 -5.59 13.83
C ASP A 94 0.91 -5.79 12.32
N LEU A 95 1.85 -5.32 11.50
CA LEU A 95 1.77 -5.50 10.05
C LEU A 95 1.96 -6.96 9.64
N ALA A 96 2.84 -7.70 10.31
CA ALA A 96 3.00 -9.14 10.08
C ALA A 96 1.72 -9.90 10.46
N ASP A 97 1.05 -9.54 11.55
CA ASP A 97 -0.21 -10.17 11.98
C ASP A 97 -1.34 -9.85 10.99
N PHE A 98 -1.40 -8.61 10.48
CA PHE A 98 -2.33 -8.23 9.40
C PHE A 98 -2.08 -9.04 8.13
N LEU A 99 -0.83 -9.09 7.65
CA LEU A 99 -0.49 -9.81 6.42
C LEU A 99 -0.70 -11.32 6.56
N THR A 100 -0.47 -11.89 7.74
CA THR A 100 -0.82 -13.29 8.02
C THR A 100 -2.31 -13.52 7.82
N ALA A 101 -3.17 -12.66 8.39
CA ALA A 101 -4.62 -12.77 8.22
C ALA A 101 -5.02 -12.56 6.76
N PHE A 102 -4.50 -11.52 6.11
CA PHE A 102 -4.81 -11.18 4.72
C PHE A 102 -4.41 -12.28 3.74
N GLN A 103 -3.21 -12.84 3.86
CA GLN A 103 -2.70 -13.89 2.98
C GLN A 103 -3.35 -15.26 3.23
N SER A 104 -4.00 -15.45 4.38
CA SER A 104 -4.80 -16.64 4.66
C SER A 104 -6.17 -16.62 3.99
N MET A 105 -6.62 -15.47 3.47
CA MET A 105 -7.86 -15.36 2.71
C MET A 105 -7.65 -15.90 1.30
N ASP A 106 -8.68 -16.51 0.69
CA ASP A 106 -8.66 -17.19 -0.62
C ASP A 106 -8.13 -16.32 -1.77
N GLY A 107 -6.80 -16.20 -1.83
CA GLY A 107 -6.06 -15.38 -2.77
C GLY A 107 -4.97 -16.20 -3.44
N THR A 108 -4.83 -16.03 -4.74
CA THR A 108 -3.72 -16.61 -5.50
C THR A 108 -2.66 -15.55 -5.76
N GLY A 109 -1.39 -15.86 -5.48
CA GLY A 109 -0.31 -14.91 -5.72
C GLY A 109 1.00 -15.28 -5.04
N ASP A 110 2.06 -14.56 -5.42
CA ASP A 110 3.35 -14.61 -4.74
C ASP A 110 3.29 -13.70 -3.50
N PRO A 111 3.33 -14.24 -2.27
CA PRO A 111 3.23 -13.44 -1.04
C PRO A 111 4.36 -12.42 -0.90
N ALA A 112 5.48 -12.60 -1.62
CA ALA A 112 6.59 -11.66 -1.63
C ALA A 112 6.21 -10.26 -2.16
N ARG A 113 5.09 -10.10 -2.86
CA ARG A 113 4.61 -8.79 -3.33
C ARG A 113 4.27 -7.85 -2.17
N ASP A 114 3.74 -8.40 -1.07
CA ASP A 114 3.32 -7.61 0.08
C ASP A 114 4.48 -7.30 1.05
N LEU A 115 5.65 -7.92 0.82
CA LEU A 115 6.79 -7.84 1.73
C LEU A 115 7.83 -6.78 1.34
N VAL A 116 7.59 -6.02 0.26
CA VAL A 116 8.52 -4.98 -0.21
C VAL A 116 8.76 -3.92 0.88
N ILE A 117 7.74 -3.62 1.69
CA ILE A 117 7.82 -2.68 2.82
C ILE A 117 8.92 -3.05 3.82
N ALA A 118 9.24 -4.34 3.94
CA ALA A 118 10.28 -4.81 4.83
C ALA A 118 11.66 -4.24 4.50
N ARG A 119 11.89 -3.85 3.24
CA ARG A 119 13.14 -3.25 2.77
C ARG A 119 13.05 -1.75 2.58
N THR A 120 11.87 -1.24 2.23
CA THR A 120 11.72 0.20 1.94
C THR A 120 11.44 1.01 3.21
N PHE A 121 11.00 0.40 4.30
CA PHE A 121 10.56 1.13 5.50
C PHE A 121 11.25 0.71 6.81
N PHE A 122 11.39 -0.60 7.04
CA PHE A 122 11.99 -1.13 8.26
C PHE A 122 13.52 -1.02 8.25
N ASP A 123 14.08 -0.76 9.43
CA ASP A 123 15.50 -1.02 9.71
C ASP A 123 15.76 -2.53 9.83
N ARG A 124 17.03 -2.92 10.06
CA ARG A 124 17.43 -4.32 10.13
C ARG A 124 16.65 -5.09 11.20
N GLU A 125 16.58 -4.55 12.42
CA GLU A 125 15.93 -5.21 13.55
C GLU A 125 14.43 -5.43 13.29
N SER A 126 13.71 -4.37 12.94
CA SER A 126 12.26 -4.45 12.70
C SER A 126 11.94 -5.36 11.51
N ARG A 127 12.81 -5.37 10.50
CA ARG A 127 12.70 -6.24 9.31
C ARG A 127 12.87 -7.72 9.67
N ASP A 128 13.83 -8.04 10.52
CA ASP A 128 14.07 -9.41 10.93
C ASP A 128 12.90 -9.94 11.77
N ILE A 129 12.38 -9.12 12.70
CA ILE A 129 11.17 -9.42 13.48
C ILE A 129 9.95 -9.59 12.58
N PHE A 130 9.76 -8.70 11.60
CA PHE A 130 8.67 -8.80 10.63
C PHE A 130 8.70 -10.15 9.88
N PHE A 131 9.86 -10.55 9.36
CA PHE A 131 9.99 -11.81 8.64
C PHE A 131 9.90 -13.05 9.53
N GLU A 132 10.39 -12.98 10.76
CA GLU A 132 10.25 -14.04 11.76
C GLU A 132 8.77 -14.24 12.12
N ARG A 133 8.06 -13.14 12.40
CA ARG A 133 6.63 -13.17 12.77
C ARG A 133 5.77 -13.75 11.65
N LEU A 134 6.05 -13.40 10.39
CA LEU A 134 5.42 -13.98 9.20
C LEU A 134 5.81 -15.44 8.93
N ARG A 135 6.81 -15.98 9.63
CA ARG A 135 7.41 -17.30 9.34
C ARG A 135 7.87 -17.40 7.87
N CYS A 136 8.39 -16.29 7.35
CA CYS A 136 8.71 -16.15 5.93
C CYS A 136 9.96 -16.96 5.58
N ASN A 137 9.86 -17.89 4.62
CA ASN A 137 10.98 -18.71 4.16
C ASN A 137 12.00 -17.91 3.33
N ALA A 138 13.23 -18.44 3.23
CA ALA A 138 14.34 -17.78 2.54
C ALA A 138 14.01 -17.42 1.07
N GLY A 139 13.34 -18.31 0.34
CA GLY A 139 12.96 -18.06 -1.06
C GLY A 139 12.01 -16.87 -1.21
N THR A 140 11.05 -16.73 -0.30
CA THR A 140 10.10 -15.61 -0.30
C THR A 140 10.78 -14.31 0.11
N ARG A 141 11.69 -14.34 1.08
CA ARG A 141 12.54 -13.19 1.44
C ARG A 141 13.40 -12.73 0.26
N ALA A 142 14.00 -13.66 -0.48
CA ALA A 142 14.80 -13.35 -1.66
C ALA A 142 13.96 -12.69 -2.78
N ARG A 143 12.76 -13.20 -3.06
CA ARG A 143 11.84 -12.57 -4.04
C ARG A 143 11.37 -11.19 -3.57
N ALA A 144 11.11 -11.01 -2.29
CA ALA A 144 10.73 -9.71 -1.73
C ALA A 144 11.87 -8.68 -1.91
N MET A 145 13.11 -9.11 -1.65
CA MET A 145 14.31 -8.31 -1.89
C MET A 145 14.47 -7.96 -3.37
N ALA A 146 14.31 -8.92 -4.28
CA ALA A 146 14.39 -8.69 -5.72
C ALA A 146 13.34 -7.66 -6.19
N ARG A 147 12.11 -7.71 -5.65
CA ARG A 147 11.06 -6.73 -5.92
C ARG A 147 11.40 -5.34 -5.38
N ALA A 148 11.96 -5.26 -4.18
CA ALA A 148 12.41 -4.00 -3.60
C ALA A 148 13.54 -3.37 -4.42
N LEU A 149 14.51 -4.18 -4.86
CA LEU A 149 15.59 -3.76 -5.77
C LEU A 149 15.02 -3.24 -7.08
N TRP A 150 14.15 -4.02 -7.74
CA TRP A 150 13.51 -3.62 -9.00
C TRP A 150 12.75 -2.29 -8.86
N LYS A 151 11.96 -2.13 -7.79
CA LYS A 151 11.22 -0.88 -7.54
C LYS A 151 12.18 0.30 -7.34
N ALA A 152 13.22 0.11 -6.53
CA ALA A 152 14.20 1.17 -6.25
C ALA A 152 14.96 1.58 -7.53
N LEU A 153 15.34 0.64 -8.39
CA LEU A 153 16.00 0.93 -9.66
C LEU A 153 15.11 1.74 -10.61
N ILE A 154 13.83 1.38 -10.74
CA ILE A 154 12.88 2.15 -11.56
C ILE A 154 12.75 3.59 -11.05
N ILE A 155 12.59 3.75 -9.73
CA ILE A 155 12.43 5.06 -9.10
C ILE A 155 13.67 5.93 -9.31
N SER A 156 14.87 5.35 -9.16
CA SER A 156 16.14 6.06 -9.34
C SER A 156 16.44 6.37 -10.81
N ALA A 157 15.99 5.54 -11.75
CA ALA A 157 16.21 5.74 -13.17
C ALA A 157 15.14 6.65 -13.83
N ALA A 158 14.06 6.99 -13.12
CA ALA A 158 12.96 7.79 -13.65
C ALA A 158 13.39 9.27 -13.81
N PRO A 159 13.58 9.79 -15.05
CA PRO A 159 14.13 11.13 -15.27
C PRO A 159 13.21 12.27 -14.79
N GLN A 160 11.94 11.95 -14.53
CA GLN A 160 10.88 12.88 -14.17
C GLN A 160 10.45 12.75 -12.69
N ASN A 161 11.13 11.93 -11.90
CA ASN A 161 10.73 11.74 -10.51
C ASN A 161 11.14 12.94 -9.65
N THR A 162 10.21 13.85 -9.44
CA THR A 162 10.39 15.04 -8.58
C THR A 162 10.07 14.75 -7.10
N ASN A 163 9.65 13.54 -6.75
CA ASN A 163 9.34 13.16 -5.39
C ASN A 163 10.63 12.80 -4.62
N VAL A 164 11.23 13.81 -4.00
CA VAL A 164 12.48 13.70 -3.23
C VAL A 164 12.40 12.61 -2.15
N THR A 165 11.24 12.45 -1.51
CA THR A 165 11.03 11.43 -0.47
C THR A 165 11.13 10.02 -1.05
N GLU A 166 10.47 9.78 -2.19
CA GLU A 166 10.47 8.49 -2.87
C GLU A 166 11.86 8.16 -3.43
N ALA A 167 12.54 9.14 -4.05
CA ALA A 167 13.91 9.00 -4.52
C ALA A 167 14.89 8.67 -3.36
N GLY A 168 14.77 9.36 -2.23
CA GLY A 168 15.58 9.10 -1.04
C GLY A 168 15.33 7.71 -0.45
N GLN A 169 14.08 7.22 -0.49
CA GLN A 169 13.74 5.86 -0.05
C GLN A 169 14.34 4.80 -0.98
N ALA A 170 14.31 5.04 -2.30
CA ALA A 170 14.94 4.15 -3.28
C ALA A 170 16.45 4.07 -3.10
N ALA A 171 17.15 5.21 -2.93
CA ALA A 171 18.59 5.25 -2.70
C ALA A 171 18.99 4.44 -1.45
N ARG A 172 18.34 4.68 -0.30
CA ARG A 172 18.59 3.92 0.93
C ARG A 172 18.33 2.42 0.75
N THR A 173 17.28 2.05 0.02
CA THR A 173 16.97 0.64 -0.26
C THR A 173 18.10 -0.02 -1.05
N LEU A 174 18.67 0.65 -2.06
CA LEU A 174 19.80 0.14 -2.84
C LEU A 174 21.05 -0.02 -1.97
N GLU A 175 21.40 0.99 -1.19
CA GLU A 175 22.55 0.95 -0.28
C GLU A 175 22.48 -0.23 0.70
N GLN A 176 21.30 -0.46 1.30
CA GLN A 176 21.11 -1.59 2.22
C GLN A 176 21.21 -2.95 1.52
N ILE A 177 20.67 -3.08 0.31
CA ILE A 177 20.76 -4.33 -0.45
C ILE A 177 22.20 -4.63 -0.86
N ILE A 178 22.95 -3.60 -1.28
CA ILE A 178 24.38 -3.74 -1.62
C ILE A 178 25.20 -4.12 -0.39
N ALA A 179 24.96 -3.47 0.75
CA ALA A 179 25.65 -3.77 2.00
C ALA A 179 25.40 -5.22 2.47
N ASP A 180 24.18 -5.72 2.33
CA ASP A 180 23.83 -7.11 2.68
C ASP A 180 24.43 -8.15 1.71
N ALA A 181 24.78 -7.77 0.46
CA ALA A 181 25.38 -8.67 -0.52
C ALA A 181 26.91 -8.79 -0.40
N GLY A 182 27.54 -7.89 0.36
CA GLY A 182 28.98 -7.91 0.64
C GLY A 182 29.38 -8.68 1.91
N GLN A 183 28.41 -9.26 2.63
CA GLN A 183 28.60 -10.12 3.81
C GLN A 183 28.47 -11.60 3.41
#